data_AF-A0A1G8WF30-F1
#
_entry.id   AF-A0A1G8WF30-F1
#
_cell.length_a   1.000
_cell.length_b   1.000
_cell.length_c   1.000
_cell.angle_alpha   90.00
_cell.angle_beta   90.00
_cell.angle_gamma   90.00
#
_symmetry.space_group_name_H-M   'P 1'
#
loop_
_entity.id
_entity.type
_entity.pdbx_description
1 polymer ?
#
loop_
_entity_poly.entity_id
_entity_poly.type
_entity_poly.pdbx_seq_one_letter_code
_entity_poly.pdbx_strand_id
1 'polypeptide(L)'
;MNNVVQLNGTSVDISTLNDSQINMLQAALVQRQIDVVSRELEVLKQSQVVAEKKTEIKLSEFEQKMTEFKQDVETVKKNERLDYHEAVKVKKAVERRVRELAHREDIQQLLFDDMGEVKPDIDQAKRKLYPKIWRDVKDTFAVTSYQDIRRLDMDEALRMIEAWRPRIGA
;
A
#
# COMPACT_ATOMS: atom_id res chain seq x y z
N MET A 1 28.54 -68.74 33.23
CA MET A 1 28.44 -67.38 32.64
C MET A 1 27.77 -67.55 31.28
N ASN A 2 26.58 -66.99 31.10
CA ASN A 2 25.79 -67.20 29.87
C ASN A 2 26.42 -66.43 28.70
N ASN A 3 27.15 -67.12 27.83
CA ASN A 3 27.75 -66.57 26.61
C ASN A 3 26.78 -66.59 25.42
N VAL A 4 25.47 -66.48 25.66
CA VAL A 4 24.45 -66.54 24.61
C VAL A 4 23.90 -65.14 24.35
N VAL A 5 24.10 -64.63 23.14
CA VAL A 5 23.58 -63.33 22.70
C VAL A 5 22.47 -63.52 21.68
N GLN A 6 21.41 -62.73 21.81
CA GLN A 6 20.25 -62.74 20.91
C GLN A 6 20.50 -61.79 19.73
N LEU A 7 20.57 -62.33 18.52
CA LEU A 7 20.67 -61.55 17.29
C LEU A 7 19.49 -61.91 16.37
N ASN A 8 18.67 -60.91 16.04
CA ASN A 8 17.47 -61.05 15.19
C ASN A 8 16.52 -62.20 15.59
N GLY A 9 16.34 -62.44 16.90
CA GLY A 9 15.47 -63.49 17.42
C GLY A 9 16.11 -64.88 17.50
N THR A 10 17.43 -64.99 17.28
CA THR A 10 18.18 -66.25 17.36
C THR A 10 19.22 -66.19 18.48
N SER A 11 19.25 -67.21 19.35
CA SER A 11 20.25 -67.37 20.41
C SER A 11 21.55 -67.93 19.84
N VAL A 12 22.65 -67.16 19.94
CA VAL A 12 23.98 -67.56 19.47
C VAL A 12 24.93 -67.70 20.66
N ASP A 13 25.54 -68.87 20.83
CA ASP A 13 26.59 -69.11 21.82
C ASP A 13 27.94 -68.62 21.29
N ILE A 14 28.53 -67.63 21.97
CA ILE A 14 29.76 -66.96 21.54
C ILE A 14 30.98 -67.85 21.77
N SER A 15 30.90 -68.85 22.66
CA SER A 15 32.03 -69.73 23.00
C SER A 15 32.43 -70.71 21.89
N THR A 16 31.58 -70.88 20.88
CA THR A 16 31.82 -71.78 19.72
C THR A 16 32.30 -71.05 18.46
N LEU A 17 32.43 -69.73 18.51
CA LEU A 17 32.80 -68.90 17.36
C LEU A 17 34.31 -68.74 17.25
N ASN A 18 34.85 -68.84 16.03
CA ASN A 18 36.23 -68.47 15.75
C ASN A 18 36.38 -66.94 15.57
N ASP A 19 37.60 -66.43 15.66
CA ASP A 19 37.88 -64.99 15.55
C ASP A 19 37.35 -64.34 14.26
N SER A 20 37.31 -65.10 13.16
CA SER A 20 36.74 -64.65 11.89
C SER A 20 35.23 -64.42 11.99
N GLN A 21 34.50 -65.31 12.65
CA GLN A 21 33.05 -65.18 12.89
C GLN A 21 32.74 -64.02 13.84
N ILE A 22 33.57 -63.80 14.86
CA ILE A 22 33.43 -62.66 15.78
C ILE A 22 33.65 -61.33 15.03
N ASN A 23 34.68 -61.24 14.19
CA ASN A 23 34.94 -60.05 13.37
C ASN A 23 33.81 -59.78 12.36
N MET A 24 33.22 -60.81 11.75
CA MET A 24 32.07 -60.66 10.85
C MET A 24 30.84 -60.12 11.57
N LEU A 25 30.55 -60.60 12.79
CA LEU A 25 29.42 -60.12 13.59
C LEU A 25 29.62 -58.67 14.04
N GLN A 26 30.83 -58.29 14.43
CA GLN A 26 31.17 -56.90 14.76
C GLN A 26 31.04 -55.98 13.55
N ALA A 27 31.54 -56.40 12.38
CA ALA A 27 31.39 -55.66 11.13
C ALA A 27 29.91 -55.48 10.74
N ALA A 28 29.09 -56.53 10.89
CA ALA A 28 27.65 -56.45 10.61
C ALA A 28 26.91 -55.50 11.58
N LEU A 29 27.29 -55.49 12.86
CA LEU A 29 26.73 -54.57 13.85
C LEU A 29 27.08 -53.12 13.51
N VAL A 30 28.35 -52.84 13.18
CA VAL A 30 28.81 -51.52 12.77
C VAL A 30 28.08 -51.06 11.51
N GLN A 31 27.94 -51.95 10.51
CA GLN A 31 27.22 -51.63 9.28
C GLN A 31 25.75 -51.28 9.57
N ARG A 32 25.08 -52.06 10.43
CA ARG A 32 23.70 -51.75 10.85
C ARG A 32 23.61 -50.39 11.55
N GLN A 33 24.59 -50.06 12.41
CA GLN A 33 24.63 -48.75 13.07
C GLN A 33 24.80 -47.61 12.04
N ILE A 34 25.67 -47.79 11.05
CA ILE A 34 25.86 -46.85 9.93
C ILE A 34 24.56 -46.68 9.13
N ASP A 35 23.84 -47.76 8.85
CA ASP A 35 22.59 -47.71 8.09
C ASP A 35 21.46 -47.01 8.84
N VAL A 36 21.43 -47.12 10.18
CA VAL A 36 20.48 -46.40 11.03
C VAL A 36 20.81 -44.92 11.04
N VAL A 37 22.07 -44.56 11.30
CA VAL A 37 22.51 -43.15 11.31
C VAL A 37 22.32 -42.50 9.94
N SER A 38 22.61 -43.22 8.85
CA SER A 38 22.38 -42.74 7.48
C SER A 38 20.90 -42.42 7.23
N ARG A 39 19.99 -43.26 7.73
CA ARG A 39 18.54 -43.04 7.61
C ARG A 39 18.07 -41.84 8.43
N GLU A 40 18.52 -41.72 9.68
CA GLU A 40 18.17 -40.57 10.53
C GLU A 40 18.68 -39.26 9.94
N LEU A 41 19.90 -39.26 9.40
CA LEU A 41 20.50 -38.11 8.74
C LEU A 41 19.71 -37.68 7.49
N GLU A 42 19.15 -38.63 6.74
CA GLU A 42 18.29 -38.33 5.59
C GLU A 42 16.95 -37.71 6.00
N VAL A 43 16.32 -38.23 7.05
CA VAL A 43 15.08 -37.65 7.61
C VAL A 43 15.31 -36.23 8.12
N LEU A 44 16.44 -35.97 8.79
CA LEU A 44 16.80 -34.63 9.26
C LEU A 44 17.01 -33.65 8.11
N LYS A 45 17.67 -34.06 7.02
CA LYS A 45 17.80 -33.22 5.82
C LYS A 45 16.45 -32.86 5.23
N GLN A 46 15.55 -33.84 5.10
CA GLN A 46 14.21 -33.60 4.58
C GLN A 46 13.39 -32.66 5.46
N SER A 47 13.47 -32.82 6.79
CA SER A 47 12.77 -31.94 7.73
C SER A 47 13.30 -30.50 7.69
N GLN A 48 14.61 -30.32 7.52
CA GLN A 48 15.22 -29.01 7.34
C GLN A 48 14.70 -28.31 6.07
N VAL A 49 14.69 -29.02 4.93
CA VAL A 49 14.16 -28.46 3.66
C VAL A 49 12.69 -28.05 3.80
N VAL A 50 11.88 -28.83 4.52
CA VAL A 50 10.47 -28.47 4.78
C VAL A 50 10.36 -27.24 5.67
N ALA A 51 11.20 -27.12 6.69
CA ALA A 51 11.23 -25.95 7.57
C ALA A 51 11.62 -24.68 6.79
N GLU A 52 12.63 -24.76 5.94
CA GLU A 52 13.09 -23.65 5.08
C GLU A 52 11.98 -23.20 4.12
N LYS A 53 11.33 -24.14 3.42
CA LYS A 53 10.17 -23.82 2.56
C LYS A 53 9.03 -23.15 3.33
N LYS A 54 8.76 -23.61 4.56
CA LYS A 54 7.72 -23.01 5.41
C LYS A 54 8.08 -21.58 5.82
N THR A 55 9.36 -21.28 6.06
CA THR A 55 9.81 -19.92 6.33
C THR A 55 9.72 -19.03 5.09
N GLU A 56 10.06 -19.57 3.91
CA GLU A 56 9.97 -18.86 2.64
C GLU A 56 8.53 -18.50 2.27
N ILE A 57 7.59 -19.44 2.43
CA ILE A 57 6.15 -19.19 2.22
C ILE A 57 5.65 -18.07 3.14
N LYS A 58 5.99 -18.12 4.43
CA LYS A 58 5.61 -17.08 5.40
C LYS A 58 6.20 -15.72 5.04
N LEU A 59 7.44 -15.70 4.56
CA LEU A 59 8.10 -14.46 4.14
C LEU A 59 7.38 -13.87 2.92
N SER A 60 7.05 -14.69 1.91
CA SER A 60 6.30 -14.27 0.73
C SER A 60 4.91 -13.74 1.07
N GLU A 61 4.16 -14.44 1.94
CA GLU A 61 2.85 -13.98 2.42
C GLU A 61 2.96 -12.64 3.18
N PHE A 62 4.03 -12.46 3.96
CA PHE A 62 4.27 -11.21 4.68
C PHE A 62 4.60 -10.06 3.73
N GLU A 63 5.41 -10.29 2.71
CA GLU A 63 5.74 -9.30 1.67
C GLU A 63 4.51 -8.85 0.88
N GLN A 64 3.63 -9.80 0.52
CA GLN A 64 2.34 -9.51 -0.12
C GLN A 64 1.47 -8.62 0.77
N LYS A 65 1.25 -9.00 2.03
CA LYS A 65 0.48 -8.20 3.00
C LYS A 65 1.10 -6.82 3.24
N MET A 66 2.44 -6.73 3.28
CA MET A 66 3.13 -5.45 3.42
C MET A 66 2.89 -4.54 2.21
N THR A 67 2.79 -5.12 1.02
CA THR A 67 2.52 -4.39 -0.23
C THR A 67 1.08 -3.88 -0.25
N GLU A 68 0.11 -4.74 0.08
CA GLU A 68 -1.29 -4.36 0.25
C GLU A 68 -1.45 -3.25 1.30
N PHE A 69 -0.82 -3.41 2.47
CA PHE A 69 -0.85 -2.41 3.53
C PHE A 69 -0.29 -1.06 3.08
N LYS A 70 0.82 -1.04 2.34
CA LYS A 70 1.36 0.21 1.77
C LYS A 70 0.38 0.88 0.82
N GLN A 71 -0.28 0.10 -0.03
CA GLN A 71 -1.29 0.60 -0.96
C GLN A 71 -2.48 1.20 -0.20
N ASP A 72 -2.98 0.49 0.82
CA ASP A 72 -4.06 0.99 1.68
C ASP A 72 -3.67 2.30 2.37
N VAL A 73 -2.46 2.38 2.93
CA VAL A 73 -1.94 3.61 3.55
C VAL A 73 -1.89 4.77 2.55
N GLU A 74 -1.47 4.53 1.31
CA GLU A 74 -1.49 5.57 0.28
C GLU A 74 -2.91 6.02 -0.08
N THR A 75 -3.86 5.09 -0.16
CA THR A 75 -5.26 5.45 -0.45
C THR A 75 -5.87 6.27 0.69
N VAL A 76 -5.61 5.89 1.95
CA VAL A 76 -6.07 6.64 3.13
C VAL A 76 -5.48 8.04 3.15
N LYS A 77 -4.17 8.18 2.92
CA LYS A 77 -3.49 9.50 2.87
C LYS A 77 -4.04 10.41 1.78
N LYS A 78 -4.50 9.85 0.65
CA LYS A 78 -5.14 10.61 -0.42
C LYS A 78 -6.61 10.91 -0.11
N ASN A 79 -7.26 10.15 0.75
CA ASN A 79 -8.62 10.38 1.24
C ASN A 79 -8.71 11.42 2.36
N GLU A 80 -7.56 11.86 2.90
CA GLU A 80 -7.49 12.98 3.84
C GLU A 80 -7.88 14.31 3.18
N ARG A 81 -8.21 15.29 4.04
CA ARG A 81 -8.47 16.69 3.64
C ARG A 81 -7.21 17.32 3.06
N LEU A 82 -7.39 18.39 2.26
CA LEU A 82 -6.27 19.18 1.75
C LEU A 82 -5.39 19.69 2.91
N ASP A 83 -4.08 19.63 2.71
CA ASP A 83 -3.18 20.41 3.57
C ASP A 83 -3.30 21.92 3.27
N TYR A 84 -2.62 22.72 4.09
CA TYR A 84 -2.61 24.16 3.94
C TYR A 84 -2.12 24.63 2.56
N HIS A 85 -1.06 24.03 2.03
CA HIS A 85 -0.47 24.45 0.76
C HIS A 85 -1.38 24.08 -0.44
N GLU A 86 -2.01 22.91 -0.37
CA GLU A 86 -3.00 22.43 -1.33
C GLU A 86 -4.27 23.29 -1.32
N ALA A 87 -4.78 23.62 -0.14
CA ALA A 87 -5.90 24.54 0.02
C ALA A 87 -5.58 25.93 -0.57
N VAL A 88 -4.34 26.41 -0.39
CA VAL A 88 -3.87 27.66 -1.01
C VAL A 88 -3.85 27.57 -2.54
N LYS A 89 -3.51 26.42 -3.13
CA LYS A 89 -3.56 26.23 -4.59
C LYS A 89 -5.00 26.33 -5.11
N VAL A 90 -5.97 25.70 -4.44
CA VAL A 90 -7.41 25.82 -4.78
C VAL A 90 -7.86 27.28 -4.69
N LYS A 91 -7.52 27.98 -3.61
CA LYS A 91 -7.82 29.40 -3.44
C LYS A 91 -7.24 30.26 -4.57
N LYS A 92 -5.96 30.06 -4.90
CA LYS A 92 -5.29 30.80 -6.00
C LYS A 92 -5.92 30.50 -7.36
N ALA A 93 -6.35 29.26 -7.60
CA ALA A 93 -7.06 28.90 -8.83
C ALA A 93 -8.38 29.67 -8.95
N VAL A 94 -9.15 29.76 -7.86
CA VAL A 94 -10.38 30.57 -7.81
C VAL A 94 -10.09 32.04 -8.05
N GLU A 95 -9.10 32.62 -7.36
CA GLU A 95 -8.72 34.04 -7.53
C GLU A 95 -8.33 34.36 -8.98
N ARG A 96 -7.53 33.49 -9.59
CA ARG A 96 -7.13 33.60 -11.00
C ARG A 96 -8.36 33.55 -11.90
N ARG A 97 -9.22 32.56 -11.71
CA ARG A 97 -10.42 32.37 -12.52
C ARG A 97 -11.39 33.54 -12.43
N VAL A 98 -11.64 34.03 -11.21
CA VAL A 98 -12.51 35.17 -10.96
C VAL A 98 -11.95 36.43 -11.61
N ARG A 99 -10.63 36.64 -11.55
CA ARG A 99 -9.97 37.75 -12.24
C ARG A 99 -10.19 37.66 -13.75
N GLU A 100 -9.90 36.51 -14.37
CA GLU A 100 -10.11 36.31 -15.81
C GLU A 100 -11.55 36.61 -16.22
N LEU A 101 -12.53 36.09 -15.48
CA LEU A 101 -13.94 36.27 -15.80
C LEU A 101 -14.45 37.69 -15.55
N ALA A 102 -13.94 38.39 -14.54
CA ALA A 102 -14.34 39.76 -14.24
C ALA A 102 -13.96 40.76 -15.35
N HIS A 103 -12.95 40.43 -16.16
CA HIS A 103 -12.53 41.22 -17.32
C HIS A 103 -13.25 40.85 -18.62
N ARG A 104 -14.16 39.87 -18.61
CA ARG A 104 -14.93 39.53 -19.82
C ARG A 104 -16.10 40.48 -20.01
N GLU A 105 -16.31 40.91 -21.25
CA GLU A 105 -17.35 41.88 -21.63
C GLU A 105 -18.77 41.38 -21.32
N ASP A 106 -19.01 40.07 -21.37
CA ASP A 106 -20.31 39.45 -21.05
C ASP A 106 -20.64 39.41 -19.55
N ILE A 107 -19.68 39.77 -18.69
CA ILE A 107 -19.81 39.71 -17.23
C ILE A 107 -19.63 41.10 -16.60
N GLN A 108 -18.73 41.92 -17.16
CA GLN A 108 -18.41 43.23 -16.62
C GLN A 108 -19.63 44.16 -16.63
N GLN A 109 -19.80 44.91 -15.54
CA GLN A 109 -20.73 46.03 -15.49
C GLN A 109 -19.97 47.31 -15.78
N LEU A 110 -20.67 48.33 -16.27
CA LEU A 110 -20.09 49.64 -16.52
C LEU A 110 -20.49 50.59 -15.39
N LEU A 111 -19.55 51.43 -14.96
CA LEU A 111 -19.75 52.53 -14.03
C LEU A 111 -19.25 53.83 -14.64
N PHE A 112 -19.66 54.95 -14.06
CA PHE A 112 -19.05 56.25 -14.28
C PHE A 112 -18.02 56.50 -13.20
N ASP A 113 -16.83 56.94 -13.58
CA ASP A 113 -15.84 57.41 -12.62
C ASP A 113 -16.10 58.85 -12.15
N ASP A 114 -15.23 59.37 -11.30
CA ASP A 114 -15.35 60.73 -10.73
C ASP A 114 -15.26 61.85 -11.80
N MET A 115 -14.81 61.53 -13.02
CA MET A 115 -14.73 62.44 -14.16
C MET A 115 -15.90 62.25 -15.16
N GLY A 116 -16.81 61.30 -14.88
CA GLY A 116 -17.94 60.98 -15.74
C GLY A 116 -17.58 60.07 -16.93
N GLU A 117 -16.40 59.43 -16.91
CA GLU A 117 -16.01 58.47 -17.94
C GLU A 117 -16.58 57.07 -17.67
N VAL A 118 -17.02 56.38 -18.72
CA VAL A 118 -17.52 55.01 -18.62
C VAL A 118 -16.35 54.04 -18.47
N LYS A 119 -16.30 53.30 -17.35
CA LYS A 119 -15.26 52.31 -17.05
C LYS A 119 -15.84 50.97 -16.55
N PRO A 120 -15.17 49.84 -16.77
CA PRO A 120 -15.59 48.56 -16.22
C PRO A 120 -15.52 48.51 -14.69
N ASP A 121 -16.62 48.12 -14.04
CA ASP A 121 -16.68 47.82 -12.61
C ASP A 121 -16.20 46.39 -12.32
N ILE A 122 -14.89 46.22 -12.41
CA ILE A 122 -14.22 44.93 -12.19
C ILE A 122 -14.43 44.44 -10.75
N ASP A 123 -14.47 45.35 -9.77
CA ASP A 123 -14.58 44.97 -8.36
C ASP A 123 -15.99 44.50 -8.01
N GLN A 124 -17.03 45.13 -8.56
CA GLN A 124 -18.39 44.62 -8.44
C GLN A 124 -18.55 43.27 -9.15
N ALA A 125 -17.95 43.09 -10.33
CA ALA A 125 -17.94 41.79 -11.01
C ALA A 125 -17.30 40.70 -10.13
N LYS A 126 -16.10 40.96 -9.57
CA LYS A 126 -15.44 40.04 -8.63
C LYS A 126 -16.31 39.73 -7.40
N ARG A 127 -16.91 40.75 -6.76
CA ARG A 127 -17.81 40.60 -5.60
C ARG A 127 -19.00 39.68 -5.91
N LYS A 128 -19.51 39.70 -7.14
CA LYS A 128 -20.60 38.81 -7.59
C LYS A 128 -20.10 37.39 -7.93
N LEU A 129 -18.90 37.25 -8.47
CA LEU A 129 -18.34 35.97 -8.90
C LEU A 129 -17.85 35.11 -7.73
N TYR A 130 -17.15 35.68 -6.75
CA TYR A 130 -16.56 34.93 -5.64
C TYR A 130 -17.56 34.04 -4.89
N PRO A 131 -18.74 34.54 -4.45
CA PRO A 131 -19.69 33.70 -3.73
C PRO A 131 -20.28 32.58 -4.59
N LYS A 132 -20.42 32.82 -5.91
CA LYS A 132 -20.98 31.82 -6.84
C LYS A 132 -20.02 30.66 -7.05
N ILE A 133 -18.76 30.94 -7.41
CA ILE A 133 -17.77 29.88 -7.62
C ILE A 133 -17.48 29.11 -6.33
N TRP A 134 -17.40 29.78 -5.18
CA TRP A 134 -17.20 29.07 -3.91
C TRP A 134 -18.38 28.19 -3.52
N ARG A 135 -19.62 28.59 -3.85
CA ARG A 135 -20.79 27.73 -3.68
C ARG A 135 -20.70 26.52 -4.61
N ASP A 136 -20.48 26.75 -5.90
CA ASP A 136 -20.43 25.67 -6.89
C ASP A 136 -19.30 24.67 -6.61
N VAL A 137 -18.12 25.13 -6.17
CA VAL A 137 -17.02 24.26 -5.74
C VAL A 137 -17.47 23.38 -4.56
N LYS A 138 -18.03 23.98 -3.52
CA LYS A 138 -18.49 23.23 -2.34
C LYS A 138 -19.60 22.24 -2.66
N ASP A 139 -20.56 22.64 -3.50
CA ASP A 139 -21.68 21.80 -3.91
C ASP A 139 -21.21 20.62 -4.79
N THR A 140 -20.25 20.85 -5.68
CA THR A 140 -19.68 19.80 -6.56
C THR A 140 -18.99 18.71 -5.76
N PHE A 141 -18.24 19.08 -4.72
CA PHE A 141 -17.50 18.13 -3.88
C PHE A 141 -18.28 17.72 -2.61
N ALA A 142 -19.52 18.19 -2.43
CA ALA A 142 -20.36 17.93 -1.25
C ALA A 142 -19.66 18.26 0.09
N VAL A 143 -19.00 19.42 0.16
CA VAL A 143 -18.20 19.86 1.33
C VAL A 143 -18.68 21.18 1.92
N THR A 144 -18.47 21.36 3.23
CA THR A 144 -18.81 22.60 3.93
C THR A 144 -17.78 23.70 3.73
N SER A 145 -16.49 23.33 3.64
CA SER A 145 -15.36 24.21 3.34
C SER A 145 -14.55 23.65 2.17
N TYR A 146 -13.95 24.53 1.36
CA TYR A 146 -13.04 24.09 0.29
C TYR A 146 -11.78 23.39 0.81
N GLN A 147 -11.44 23.58 2.09
CA GLN A 147 -10.36 22.86 2.76
C GLN A 147 -10.73 21.38 3.02
N ASP A 148 -12.03 21.06 3.04
CA ASP A 148 -12.52 19.70 3.28
C ASP A 148 -12.55 18.86 2.00
N ILE A 149 -12.19 19.44 0.85
CA ILE A 149 -11.97 18.69 -0.39
C ILE A 149 -10.91 17.62 -0.09
N ARG A 150 -11.15 16.39 -0.56
CA ARG A 150 -10.19 15.31 -0.38
C ARG A 150 -8.98 15.57 -1.26
N ARG A 151 -7.79 15.22 -0.77
CA ARG A 151 -6.55 15.35 -1.54
C ARG A 151 -6.60 14.61 -2.87
N LEU A 152 -7.30 13.46 -2.93
CA LEU A 152 -7.54 12.70 -4.17
C LEU A 152 -8.36 13.47 -5.22
N ASP A 153 -9.26 14.34 -4.77
CA ASP A 153 -10.16 15.13 -5.63
C ASP A 153 -9.55 16.50 -6.02
N MET A 154 -8.35 16.81 -5.52
CA MET A 154 -7.74 18.14 -5.69
C MET A 154 -7.56 18.52 -7.17
N ASP A 155 -7.04 17.60 -7.99
CA ASP A 155 -6.82 17.86 -9.42
C ASP A 155 -8.14 18.06 -10.17
N GLU A 156 -9.19 17.33 -9.77
CA GLU A 156 -10.53 17.52 -10.32
C GLU A 156 -11.11 18.87 -9.90
N ALA A 157 -10.91 19.29 -8.66
CA ALA A 157 -11.31 20.62 -8.19
C ALA A 157 -10.63 21.73 -8.99
N LEU A 158 -9.33 21.61 -9.26
CA LEU A 158 -8.60 22.58 -10.08
C LEU A 158 -9.13 22.64 -11.52
N ARG A 159 -9.40 21.49 -12.15
CA ARG A 159 -10.00 21.42 -13.50
C ARG A 159 -11.40 22.02 -13.53
N MET A 160 -12.22 21.73 -12.53
CA MET A 160 -13.56 22.30 -12.40
C MET A 160 -13.50 23.82 -12.30
N ILE A 161 -12.62 24.36 -11.45
CA ILE A 161 -12.43 25.81 -11.28
C ILE A 161 -11.99 26.46 -12.59
N GLU A 162 -11.05 25.85 -13.31
CA GLU A 162 -10.57 26.36 -14.60
C GLU A 162 -11.68 26.39 -15.67
N ALA A 163 -12.49 25.33 -15.73
CA ALA A 163 -13.62 25.25 -16.66
C ALA A 163 -14.83 26.12 -16.22
N TRP A 164 -14.88 26.53 -14.96
CA TRP A 164 -16.06 27.16 -14.36
C TRP A 164 -16.54 28.39 -15.15
N ARG A 165 -17.86 28.46 -15.32
CA ARG A 165 -18.57 29.61 -15.90
C ARG A 165 -19.73 29.98 -14.97
N PRO A 166 -19.92 31.27 -14.67
CA PRO A 166 -21.06 31.70 -13.88
C PRO A 166 -22.32 31.35 -14.67
N ARG A 167 -23.25 30.63 -14.03
CA ARG A 167 -24.59 30.50 -14.59
C ARG A 167 -25.21 31.90 -14.55
N ILE A 168 -25.33 32.52 -15.71
CA ILE A 168 -26.12 33.72 -15.89
C ILE A 168 -27.57 33.21 -15.87
N GLY A 169 -28.22 33.35 -14.72
CA GLY A 169 -29.66 33.11 -14.63
C GLY A 169 -30.38 34.13 -15.50
N ALA A 170 -31.25 33.62 -16.36
CA ALA A 170 -32.28 34.33 -17.10
C ALA A 170 -33.20 35.15 -16.17
#